data_AF-A0A372QH70-F1
#
_entry.id   AF-A0A372QH70-F1
#
_cell.length_a   1.000
_cell.length_b   1.000
_cell.length_c   1.000
_cell.angle_alpha   90.00
_cell.angle_beta   90.00
_cell.angle_gamma   90.00
#
_symmetry.space_group_name_H-M   'P 1'
#
loop_
_entity.id
_entity.type
_entity.pdbx_description
1 polymer ?
#
loop_
_entity_poly.entity_id
_entity_poly.type
_entity_poly.pdbx_seq_one_letter_code
_entity_poly.pdbx_strand_id
1 'polypeptide(L)'
;MVMRAFFFLEIWKDYIKRCSTIHSSKWYDMQRSIIFIRSFEIFISMAESLLILILVHRNYYDPNYPLFLWDHGTEATEHIFDISYAHIKY
;
A
#
# COMPACT_ATOMS: atom_id res chain seq x y z
N MET A 1 -2.31 0.72 10.20
CA MET A 1 -1.13 0.74 9.29
C MET A 1 -1.39 1.53 8.00
N VAL A 2 -2.53 1.34 7.33
CA VAL A 2 -2.89 2.06 6.08
C VAL A 2 -2.81 3.59 6.20
N MET A 3 -3.45 4.19 7.22
CA MET A 3 -3.37 5.65 7.42
C MET A 3 -1.93 6.15 7.62
N ARG A 4 -1.09 5.40 8.35
CA ARG A 4 0.32 5.78 8.57
C ARG A 4 1.11 5.74 7.25
N ALA A 5 0.87 4.73 6.42
CA ALA A 5 1.49 4.62 5.10
C ALA A 5 1.05 5.76 4.17
N PHE A 6 -0.25 6.08 4.15
CA PHE A 6 -0.78 7.22 3.38
C PHE A 6 -0.13 8.54 3.79
N PHE A 7 -0.14 8.86 5.08
CA PHE A 7 0.48 10.10 5.58
C PHE A 7 1.99 10.14 5.32
N PHE A 8 2.68 9.01 5.47
CA PHE A 8 4.10 8.93 5.14
C PHE A 8 4.35 9.27 3.67
N LEU A 9 3.57 8.70 2.74
CA LEU A 9 3.73 8.94 1.30
C LEU A 9 3.49 10.41 0.94
N GLU A 10 2.44 11.02 1.49
CA GLU A 10 2.14 12.44 1.25
C GLU A 10 3.21 13.37 1.85
N ILE A 11 3.63 13.13 3.09
CA ILE A 11 4.71 13.91 3.73
C ILE A 11 6.03 13.75 2.96
N TRP A 12 6.35 12.54 2.52
CA TRP A 12 7.55 12.25 1.76
C TRP A 12 7.56 13.00 0.42
N LYS A 13 6.44 12.96 -0.30
CA LYS A 13 6.26 13.69 -1.56
C LYS A 13 6.48 15.19 -1.39
N ASP A 14 5.90 15.77 -0.34
CA ASP A 14 6.06 17.19 -0.03
C ASP A 14 7.47 17.55 0.42
N TYR A 15 8.12 16.67 1.17
CA TYR A 15 9.53 16.82 1.54
C TYR A 15 10.44 16.89 0.31
N ILE A 16 10.31 15.95 -0.63
CA ILE A 16 11.12 15.93 -1.85
C ILE A 16 10.88 17.19 -2.70
N LYS A 17 9.63 17.64 -2.83
CA LYS A 17 9.32 18.91 -3.53
C LYS A 17 10.03 20.09 -2.88
N ARG A 18 9.99 20.20 -1.55
CA ARG A 18 10.67 21.29 -0.82
C ARG A 18 12.18 21.24 -1.00
N CYS A 19 12.79 20.06 -0.92
CA CYS A 19 14.22 19.89 -1.13
C CYS A 19 14.65 20.23 -2.57
N SER A 20 13.80 19.95 -3.56
CA SER A 20 14.02 20.36 -4.96
C SER A 20 14.16 21.88 -5.10
N THR A 21 13.29 22.62 -4.40
CA THR A 21 13.30 24.09 -4.39
C THR A 21 14.48 24.67 -3.60
N ILE A 22 14.80 24.09 -2.44
CA ILE A 22 15.80 24.65 -1.51
C ILE A 22 17.24 24.30 -1.91
N HIS A 23 17.48 23.06 -2.33
CA HIS A 23 18.84 22.56 -2.55
C HIS A 23 19.20 22.55 -4.03
N SER A 24 18.57 21.69 -4.82
CA SER A 24 18.72 21.63 -6.27
C SER A 24 17.82 20.53 -6.84
N SER A 25 17.15 20.82 -7.95
CA SER A 25 16.42 19.83 -8.75
C SER A 25 17.32 18.73 -9.31
N LYS A 26 18.65 18.92 -9.35
CA LYS A 26 19.61 17.91 -9.79
C LYS A 26 19.65 16.68 -8.87
N TRP A 27 19.46 16.89 -7.57
CA TRP A 27 19.56 15.83 -6.54
C TRP A 27 18.20 15.39 -6.02
N TYR A 28 17.21 16.30 -6.03
CA TYR A 28 15.86 16.06 -5.56
C TYR A 28 14.87 16.17 -6.72
N ASP A 29 14.99 15.24 -7.66
CA ASP A 29 14.07 15.11 -8.78
C ASP A 29 12.95 14.14 -8.42
N MET A 30 11.71 14.57 -8.60
CA MET A 30 10.52 13.74 -8.41
C MET A 30 10.56 12.43 -9.20
N GLN A 31 11.17 12.44 -10.38
CA GLN A 31 11.28 11.23 -11.21
C GLN A 31 12.35 10.24 -10.72
N ARG A 32 13.33 10.69 -9.93
CA ARG A 32 14.48 9.89 -9.49
C ARG A 32 14.50 9.59 -7.99
N SER A 33 13.96 10.48 -7.16
CA SER A 33 14.01 10.43 -5.71
C SER A 33 12.77 9.77 -5.08
N ILE A 34 11.74 9.48 -5.88
CA ILE A 34 10.59 8.65 -5.48
C ILE A 34 10.71 7.29 -6.16
N ILE A 35 10.16 6.24 -5.55
CA ILE A 35 9.82 4.99 -6.25
C ILE A 35 8.90 5.40 -7.41
N PHE A 36 9.43 5.47 -8.63
CA PHE A 36 8.77 5.80 -9.91
C PHE A 36 7.35 6.38 -9.80
N ILE A 37 7.09 7.59 -10.29
CA ILE A 37 5.81 8.32 -10.07
C ILE A 37 4.52 7.47 -10.21
N ARG A 38 4.46 6.54 -11.16
CA ARG A 38 3.30 5.63 -11.28
C ARG A 38 3.15 4.69 -10.09
N SER A 39 4.23 4.14 -9.57
CA SER A 39 4.21 3.31 -8.36
C SER A 39 3.69 4.12 -7.17
N PHE A 40 4.07 5.40 -7.06
CA PHE A 40 3.51 6.29 -6.03
C PHE A 40 1.99 6.45 -6.18
N GLU A 41 1.49 6.70 -7.39
CA GLU A 41 0.04 6.80 -7.66
C GLU A 41 -0.70 5.49 -7.31
N ILE A 42 -0.11 4.33 -7.65
CA ILE A 42 -0.65 3.02 -7.29
C ILE A 42 -0.74 2.87 -5.77
N PHE A 43 0.31 3.24 -5.02
CA PHE A 43 0.30 3.12 -3.57
C PHE A 43 -0.72 4.03 -2.89
N ILE A 44 -0.89 5.26 -3.39
CA ILE A 44 -1.93 6.19 -2.91
C ILE A 44 -3.32 5.60 -3.17
N SER A 45 -3.59 5.17 -4.41
CA SER A 45 -4.88 4.58 -4.79
C SER A 45 -5.20 3.33 -3.96
N MET A 46 -4.19 2.50 -3.69
CA MET A 46 -4.35 1.31 -2.84
C MET A 46 -4.68 1.69 -1.40
N ALA A 47 -4.00 2.70 -0.83
CA ALA A 47 -4.27 3.17 0.52
C ALA A 47 -5.66 3.79 0.67
N GLU A 48 -6.11 4.59 -0.30
CA GLU A 48 -7.46 5.15 -0.35
C GLU A 48 -8.52 4.06 -0.46
N SER A 49 -8.31 3.09 -1.35
CA SER A 49 -9.22 1.96 -1.55
C SER A 49 -9.36 1.12 -0.28
N LEU A 50 -8.26 0.86 0.43
CA LEU A 50 -8.28 0.15 1.72
C LEU A 50 -9.02 0.94 2.79
N LEU A 51 -8.87 2.27 2.81
CA LEU A 51 -9.59 3.12 3.76
C LEU A 51 -11.10 3.08 3.50
N ILE A 52 -11.52 3.17 2.23
CA ILE A 52 -12.93 3.02 1.83
C ILE A 52 -13.45 1.64 2.22
N LEU A 53 -12.68 0.58 1.96
CA LEU A 53 -13.05 -0.78 2.32
C LEU A 53 -13.28 -0.94 3.83
N ILE A 54 -12.41 -0.36 4.67
CA ILE A 54 -12.57 -0.35 6.12
C ILE A 54 -13.88 0.36 6.53
N LEU A 55 -14.17 1.51 5.91
CA LEU A 55 -15.40 2.26 6.20
C LEU A 55 -16.66 1.49 5.79
N VAL A 56 -16.66 0.92 4.59
CA VAL A 56 -17.79 0.13 4.08
C VAL A 56 -17.99 -1.13 4.92
N HIS A 57 -16.92 -1.85 5.27
CA HIS A 57 -16.99 -3.02 6.14
C HIS A 57 -17.60 -2.67 7.49
N ARG A 58 -17.15 -1.59 8.13
CA ARG A 58 -17.69 -1.11 9.41
C ARG A 58 -19.16 -0.70 9.32
N ASN A 59 -19.59 -0.17 8.17
CA ASN A 59 -20.99 0.25 7.97
C ASN A 59 -21.92 -0.93 7.67
N TYR A 60 -21.41 -2.00 7.05
CA TYR A 60 -22.19 -3.17 6.66
C TYR A 60 -22.22 -4.27 7.73
N TYR A 61 -21.09 -4.53 8.39
CA TYR A 61 -20.94 -5.54 9.44
C TYR A 61 -21.00 -4.91 10.85
N ASP A 62 -21.01 -5.76 11.90
CA ASP A 62 -20.99 -5.31 13.29
C ASP A 62 -19.79 -4.37 13.55
N PRO A 63 -19.99 -3.16 14.10
CA PRO A 63 -18.92 -2.22 14.40
C PRO A 63 -17.83 -2.76 15.33
N ASN A 64 -18.13 -3.79 16.12
CA ASN A 64 -17.19 -4.47 17.01
C ASN A 64 -16.36 -5.54 16.31
N TYR A 65 -16.69 -5.89 15.08
CA TYR A 65 -15.94 -6.83 14.26
C TYR A 65 -15.04 -6.07 13.27
N PRO A 66 -13.75 -5.85 13.58
CA PRO A 66 -12.86 -5.13 12.70
C PRO A 66 -12.54 -5.94 11.43
N LEU A 67 -12.26 -5.22 10.33
CA LEU A 67 -11.79 -5.84 9.09
C LEU A 67 -10.37 -6.42 9.29
N PHE A 68 -10.24 -7.73 9.11
CA PHE A 68 -8.97 -8.45 9.16
C PHE A 68 -8.43 -8.71 7.74
N LEU A 69 -7.63 -7.77 7.22
CA LEU A 69 -7.09 -7.87 5.86
C LEU A 69 -6.27 -9.15 5.62
N TRP A 70 -5.61 -9.69 6.64
CA TRP A 70 -4.83 -10.92 6.55
C TRP A 70 -5.71 -12.16 6.35
N ASP A 71 -6.95 -12.14 6.84
CA ASP A 71 -7.90 -13.24 6.65
C ASP A 71 -8.48 -13.26 5.23
N HIS A 72 -8.27 -12.18 4.48
CA HIS A 72 -8.74 -12.01 3.10
C HIS A 72 -7.59 -11.87 2.11
N GLY A 73 -6.35 -12.17 2.56
CA GLY A 73 -5.16 -12.20 1.71
C GLY A 73 -5.06 -13.45 0.84
N THR A 74 -4.04 -13.49 0.00
CA THR A 74 -3.75 -14.66 -0.86
C THR A 74 -2.92 -15.73 -0.16
N GLU A 75 -2.42 -15.47 1.06
CA GLU A 75 -1.51 -16.36 1.81
C GLU A 75 -2.04 -17.79 1.92
N ALA A 76 -3.30 -17.97 2.30
CA ALA A 76 -3.92 -19.30 2.36
C ALA A 76 -3.94 -20.00 0.99
N THR A 77 -4.20 -19.24 -0.08
CA THR A 77 -4.21 -19.74 -1.45
C THR A 77 -2.80 -20.10 -1.92
N GLU A 78 -1.79 -19.29 -1.58
CA GLU A 78 -0.38 -19.55 -1.87
C GLU A 78 0.10 -20.84 -1.19
N HIS A 79 -0.26 -21.07 0.07
CA HIS A 79 0.05 -22.32 0.76
C HIS A 79 -0.61 -23.55 0.12
N ILE A 80 -1.86 -23.44 -0.34
CA ILE A 80 -2.52 -24.54 -1.06
C ILE A 80 -1.79 -24.84 -2.37
N PHE A 81 -1.40 -23.81 -3.11
CA PHE A 81 -0.63 -23.99 -4.34
C PHE A 81 0.72 -24.66 -4.05
N ASP A 82 1.47 -24.20 -3.04
CA ASP A 82 2.74 -24.81 -2.65
C ASP A 82 2.59 -26.29 -2.29
N ILE A 83 1.56 -26.67 -1.52
CA ILE A 83 1.28 -28.07 -1.19
C ILE A 83 0.99 -28.89 -2.46
N SER A 84 0.19 -28.35 -3.38
CA SER A 84 -0.14 -29.04 -4.63
C SER A 84 1.08 -29.23 -5.55
N TYR A 85 1.96 -28.24 -5.64
CA TYR A 85 3.22 -28.34 -6.39
C TYR A 85 4.22 -29.29 -5.72
N ALA A 86 4.25 -29.35 -4.39
CA ALA A 86 5.06 -30.32 -3.67
C ALA A 86 4.57 -31.75 -3.95
N HIS A 87 3.26 -31.97 -4.03
CA HIS A 87 2.67 -33.28 -4.29
C HIS A 87 2.87 -33.81 -5.72
N ILE A 88 3.06 -32.94 -6.72
CA ILE A 88 3.29 -33.33 -8.12
C ILE A 88 4.75 -33.73 -8.37
N LYS A 89 5.68 -33.39 -7.46
CA LYS A 89 7.11 -33.70 -7.59
C LYS A 89 7.53 -35.03 -6.97
N TYR A 90 6.63 -35.77 -6.32
CA TYR A 90 6.84 -37.09 -5.74
C TYR A 90 5.89 -38.11 -6.35
#